data_AF-A0AAV9JF97-F1
#
_entry.id   AF-A0AAV9JF97-F1
#
_cell.length_a   1.000
_cell.length_b   1.000
_cell.length_c   1.000
_cell.angle_alpha   90.00
_cell.angle_beta   90.00
_cell.angle_gamma   90.00
#
_symmetry.space_group_name_H-M   'P 1'
#
loop_
_entity.id
_entity.type
_entity.pdbx_description
1 polymer ?
#
loop_
_entity_poly.entity_id
_entity_poly.type
_entity_poly.pdbx_seq_one_letter_code
_entity_poly.pdbx_strand_id
1 'polypeptide(L)'
;MDLLKHLLVRKPDGSLTPASSPAEQNVQIARQHTHVSLDTALTPKARASLKRKATVMATPVQSLGENTPPPSAQAIFKFPSMDVDVEKDDSPNLQDIGDFEKENPWSPKPKLFQVKATKINPECAIRFNNLCVNHLIVPNFTYGVSSATVSFGGEVVEAPGPFVNKKHAKEEVCRLALPVLQKMEDRLKSMKRKTSEAPASRISTVELNSENFVGILQDHAQAKHLALPEYTEARTFTTPIRFACAVRIADGPLTPFGSDDDLYPSKQEAKRAAAREAVLWLRSQSRMPAAMPAKRVKIEDPRSPTTPGQTGLTQLVNDMDVDAADATTLPQRVHEVAASLGFSSPVWDSHPSLPPPGAELQPEQMGGSFVSMSVRFCDRDAEAEPRLRGTVAKVDHVFGKKKARELCCRELLHVLEQIRQSRLQ
;
A
#
# COMPACT_ATOMS: atom_id res chain seq x y z
N MET A 1 44.93 16.66 -27.86
CA MET A 1 44.29 16.04 -29.04
C MET A 1 44.54 14.54 -29.01
N ASP A 2 43.95 13.79 -28.05
CA ASP A 2 44.36 12.39 -27.81
C ASP A 2 43.26 11.37 -27.45
N LEU A 3 41.99 11.79 -27.33
CA LEU A 3 40.89 10.90 -26.91
C LEU A 3 40.32 9.98 -28.02
N LEU A 4 40.90 9.99 -29.23
CA LEU A 4 40.39 9.25 -30.40
C LEU A 4 41.06 7.87 -30.62
N LYS A 5 42.04 7.48 -29.80
CA LYS A 5 42.87 6.26 -30.00
C LYS A 5 42.21 4.95 -29.54
N HIS A 6 41.01 4.98 -28.97
CA HIS A 6 40.37 3.82 -28.32
C HIS A 6 39.14 3.23 -29.05
N LEU A 7 38.87 3.62 -30.31
CA LEU A 7 37.67 3.19 -31.06
C LEU A 7 37.96 2.33 -32.32
N LEU A 8 39.19 1.83 -32.47
CA LEU A 8 39.59 0.96 -33.58
C LEU A 8 39.94 -0.43 -33.06
N VAL A 9 39.26 -1.46 -33.58
CA VAL A 9 39.59 -2.86 -33.32
C VAL A 9 40.51 -3.35 -34.44
N ARG A 10 41.62 -3.99 -34.07
CA ARG A 10 42.60 -4.54 -35.00
C ARG A 10 42.25 -5.98 -35.36
N LYS A 11 42.08 -6.26 -36.65
CA LYS A 11 41.83 -7.60 -37.18
C LYS A 11 43.14 -8.38 -37.37
N PRO A 12 43.10 -9.73 -37.45
CA PRO A 12 44.30 -10.55 -37.66
C PRO A 12 44.95 -10.36 -39.04
N ASP A 13 44.23 -9.79 -40.01
CA ASP A 13 44.77 -9.32 -41.30
C ASP A 13 45.60 -8.02 -41.20
N GLY A 14 45.69 -7.42 -40.01
CA GLY A 14 46.39 -6.16 -39.74
C GLY A 14 45.55 -4.90 -39.98
N SER A 15 44.34 -5.01 -40.54
CA SER A 15 43.45 -3.88 -40.78
C SER A 15 42.83 -3.31 -39.50
N LEU A 16 42.47 -2.03 -39.55
CA LEU A 16 41.80 -1.29 -38.48
C LEU A 16 40.40 -0.89 -38.96
N THR A 17 39.36 -1.33 -38.24
CA THR A 17 37.98 -0.95 -38.53
C THR A 17 37.33 -0.28 -37.31
N PRO A 18 36.51 0.78 -37.50
CA PRO A 18 35.76 1.39 -36.42
C PRO A 18 34.71 0.42 -35.86
N ALA A 19 34.44 0.51 -34.55
CA ALA A 19 33.46 -0.32 -33.89
C ALA A 19 32.01 0.11 -34.21
N SER A 20 31.40 -0.46 -35.26
CA SER A 20 29.98 -0.29 -35.60
C SER A 20 29.10 -1.32 -34.88
N SER A 21 27.91 -0.89 -34.45
CA SER A 21 26.91 -1.76 -33.79
C SER A 21 26.50 -2.96 -34.65
N PRO A 22 26.28 -4.15 -34.07
CA PRO A 22 25.59 -5.22 -34.77
C PRO A 22 24.09 -4.88 -34.90
N ALA A 23 23.52 -5.25 -36.04
CA ALA A 23 22.08 -5.31 -36.26
C ALA A 23 21.79 -6.56 -37.11
N GLU A 24 20.62 -7.15 -36.86
CA GLU A 24 19.92 -8.11 -37.74
C GLU A 24 20.72 -9.32 -38.30
N GLN A 25 20.52 -10.49 -37.69
CA GLN A 25 20.56 -11.75 -38.45
C GLN A 25 19.18 -12.41 -38.48
N ASN A 26 18.78 -12.74 -39.70
CA ASN A 26 17.47 -13.26 -40.09
C ASN A 26 17.46 -14.80 -39.99
N VAL A 27 16.42 -15.39 -39.38
CA VAL A 27 16.19 -16.84 -39.38
C VAL A 27 14.74 -17.12 -39.75
N GLN A 28 14.54 -17.76 -40.89
CA GLN A 28 13.24 -18.23 -41.37
C GLN A 28 12.98 -19.66 -40.88
N ILE A 29 11.82 -19.93 -40.27
CA ILE A 29 11.25 -21.28 -40.16
C ILE A 29 9.78 -21.23 -40.61
N ALA A 30 9.31 -22.27 -41.28
CA ALA A 30 8.12 -22.21 -42.12
C ALA A 30 6.80 -22.61 -41.44
N ARG A 31 5.76 -21.80 -41.71
CA ARG A 31 4.36 -22.16 -42.03
C ARG A 31 3.90 -23.61 -41.79
N GLN A 32 2.82 -23.76 -41.01
CA GLN A 32 1.52 -24.30 -41.47
C GLN A 32 0.43 -23.46 -40.78
N HIS A 33 -0.53 -22.78 -41.43
CA HIS A 33 -1.63 -23.23 -42.31
C HIS A 33 -2.76 -24.04 -41.63
N THR A 34 -3.72 -23.33 -41.03
CA THR A 34 -5.16 -23.61 -41.18
C THR A 34 -5.90 -22.29 -41.42
N HIS A 35 -7.04 -22.34 -42.10
CA HIS A 35 -7.69 -21.16 -42.70
C HIS A 35 -9.20 -21.32 -42.62
N VAL A 36 -9.89 -20.42 -41.91
CA VAL A 36 -11.37 -20.37 -41.88
C VAL A 36 -11.79 -18.91 -42.06
N SER A 37 -12.30 -18.60 -43.25
CA SER A 37 -12.91 -17.30 -43.54
C SER A 37 -14.36 -17.27 -43.12
N LEU A 38 -14.87 -16.11 -42.77
CA LEU A 38 -16.29 -15.78 -43.01
C LEU A 38 -16.47 -14.26 -43.13
N ASP A 39 -16.60 -13.80 -44.37
CA ASP A 39 -17.02 -12.43 -44.67
C ASP A 39 -18.50 -12.24 -44.30
N THR A 40 -18.85 -11.11 -43.71
CA THR A 40 -20.13 -10.43 -43.99
C THR A 40 -19.94 -8.94 -43.78
N ALA A 41 -20.53 -8.12 -44.64
CA ALA A 41 -20.23 -6.69 -44.71
C ALA A 41 -21.49 -5.80 -44.64
N LEU A 42 -21.24 -4.52 -44.39
CA LEU A 42 -22.04 -3.35 -44.79
C LEU A 42 -23.35 -2.99 -44.05
N THR A 43 -23.30 -1.76 -43.53
CA THR A 43 -24.30 -0.68 -43.54
C THR A 43 -25.28 -0.46 -42.37
N PRO A 44 -25.57 0.82 -42.02
CA PRO A 44 -26.39 1.21 -40.87
C PRO A 44 -27.77 1.79 -41.25
N LYS A 45 -28.67 1.89 -40.26
CA LYS A 45 -29.69 2.95 -40.20
C LYS A 45 -30.22 3.15 -38.78
N ALA A 46 -30.65 4.37 -38.47
CA ALA A 46 -31.24 4.73 -37.18
C ALA A 46 -32.78 4.63 -37.22
N ARG A 47 -33.45 4.68 -36.04
CA ARG A 47 -34.36 5.80 -35.65
C ARG A 47 -35.29 5.48 -34.45
N ALA A 48 -35.36 6.44 -33.53
CA ALA A 48 -36.44 6.77 -32.58
C ALA A 48 -37.13 5.67 -31.72
N SER A 49 -36.91 5.78 -30.41
CA SER A 49 -37.92 6.17 -29.40
C SER A 49 -39.39 5.73 -29.57
N LEU A 50 -39.91 4.97 -28.59
CA LEU A 50 -41.32 5.09 -28.19
C LEU A 50 -41.55 4.76 -26.71
N LYS A 51 -42.19 5.68 -25.98
CA LYS A 51 -42.68 5.46 -24.60
C LYS A 51 -43.96 4.62 -24.64
N ARG A 52 -44.22 3.80 -23.62
CA ARG A 52 -45.59 3.48 -23.18
C ARG A 52 -45.67 3.20 -21.68
N LYS A 53 -46.60 3.88 -21.00
CA LYS A 53 -47.11 3.55 -19.66
C LYS A 53 -48.45 2.84 -19.82
N ALA A 54 -48.65 1.75 -19.10
CA ALA A 54 -49.93 1.29 -18.55
C ALA A 54 -49.55 0.36 -17.37
N THR A 55 -50.03 0.51 -16.13
CA THR A 55 -51.39 0.73 -15.60
C THR A 55 -52.18 -0.57 -15.45
N VAL A 56 -52.12 -1.12 -14.24
CA VAL A 56 -53.20 -1.69 -13.40
C VAL A 56 -54.37 -2.40 -14.10
N MET A 57 -54.55 -3.69 -13.75
CA MET A 57 -55.84 -4.24 -13.29
C MET A 57 -55.59 -5.46 -12.38
N ALA A 58 -56.60 -5.92 -11.63
CA ALA A 58 -56.46 -6.92 -10.57
C ALA A 58 -57.55 -8.03 -10.63
N THR A 59 -57.57 -8.92 -9.62
CA THR A 59 -58.56 -10.00 -9.35
C THR A 59 -58.40 -11.31 -10.16
N PRO A 60 -58.94 -12.47 -9.72
CA PRO A 60 -58.89 -13.01 -8.34
C PRO A 60 -58.75 -14.57 -8.22
N VAL A 61 -58.23 -15.02 -7.06
CA VAL A 61 -58.67 -16.22 -6.27
C VAL A 61 -58.42 -17.66 -6.82
N GLN A 62 -58.21 -18.60 -5.87
CA GLN A 62 -58.08 -20.08 -6.01
C GLN A 62 -56.76 -20.59 -6.66
N SER A 63 -56.23 -21.78 -6.32
CA SER A 63 -56.67 -22.85 -5.41
C SER A 63 -55.50 -23.49 -4.60
N LEU A 64 -55.75 -24.60 -3.89
CA LEU A 64 -54.78 -25.34 -3.06
C LEU A 64 -53.57 -25.87 -3.85
N GLY A 65 -52.41 -25.94 -3.19
CA GLY A 65 -51.19 -26.57 -3.70
C GLY A 65 -50.23 -26.98 -2.59
N GLU A 66 -50.50 -28.11 -1.94
CA GLU A 66 -49.65 -28.71 -0.91
C GLU A 66 -48.34 -29.21 -1.54
N ASN A 67 -47.21 -28.57 -1.20
CA ASN A 67 -45.90 -28.89 -1.78
C ASN A 67 -44.87 -29.15 -0.66
N THR A 68 -44.58 -30.44 -0.44
CA THR A 68 -43.54 -30.90 0.48
C THR A 68 -42.15 -30.63 -0.11
N PRO A 69 -41.21 -30.00 0.62
CA PRO A 69 -39.86 -29.80 0.12
C PRO A 69 -39.09 -31.14 0.09
N PRO A 70 -38.27 -31.41 -0.94
CA PRO A 70 -37.45 -32.62 -1.00
C PRO A 70 -36.31 -32.56 0.04
N PRO A 71 -35.90 -33.71 0.61
CA PRO A 71 -34.75 -33.77 1.51
C PRO A 71 -33.47 -33.43 0.75
N SER A 72 -32.96 -32.22 0.94
CA SER A 72 -31.71 -31.78 0.33
C SER A 72 -30.54 -32.60 0.88
N ALA A 73 -29.87 -33.34 -0.01
CA ALA A 73 -28.79 -34.25 0.37
C ALA A 73 -27.61 -33.47 0.99
N GLN A 74 -27.45 -33.56 2.30
CA GLN A 74 -26.20 -33.18 2.97
C GLN A 74 -25.13 -34.21 2.59
N ALA A 75 -24.44 -33.94 1.48
CA ALA A 75 -23.23 -34.64 1.08
C ALA A 75 -22.11 -34.29 2.08
N ILE A 76 -22.14 -34.92 3.25
CA ILE A 76 -21.06 -34.85 4.24
C ILE A 76 -19.81 -35.43 3.57
N PHE A 77 -18.90 -34.54 3.17
CA PHE A 77 -17.54 -34.92 2.82
C PHE A 77 -16.83 -35.41 4.09
N LYS A 78 -17.09 -36.67 4.46
CA LYS A 78 -16.16 -37.48 5.22
C LYS A 78 -14.88 -37.56 4.39
N PHE A 79 -13.91 -36.72 4.72
CA PHE A 79 -12.53 -37.07 4.42
C PHE A 79 -12.29 -38.47 4.99
N PRO A 80 -11.81 -39.44 4.21
CA PRO A 80 -11.43 -40.72 4.78
C PRO A 80 -10.34 -40.43 5.82
N SER A 81 -10.55 -40.90 7.06
CA SER A 81 -9.43 -41.08 7.97
C SER A 81 -8.56 -42.12 7.29
N MET A 82 -7.48 -41.68 6.66
CA MET A 82 -6.35 -42.56 6.49
C MET A 82 -5.77 -42.69 7.89
N ASP A 83 -6.24 -43.74 8.56
CA ASP A 83 -5.56 -44.31 9.70
C ASP A 83 -4.23 -44.81 9.16
N VAL A 84 -3.26 -43.89 9.09
CA VAL A 84 -1.87 -44.21 8.83
C VAL A 84 -1.46 -45.05 10.03
N ASP A 85 -1.35 -46.36 9.82
CA ASP A 85 -0.63 -47.24 10.74
C ASP A 85 0.73 -46.59 10.95
N VAL A 86 0.92 -46.00 12.13
CA VAL A 86 2.20 -45.49 12.56
C VAL A 86 3.03 -46.73 12.80
N GLU A 87 3.72 -47.18 11.74
CA GLU A 87 4.82 -48.12 11.87
C GLU A 87 5.67 -47.65 13.05
N LYS A 88 5.99 -48.58 13.95
CA LYS A 88 6.90 -48.30 15.05
C LYS A 88 8.25 -47.98 14.43
N ASP A 89 8.48 -46.69 14.21
CA ASP A 89 9.74 -46.15 13.77
C ASP A 89 10.81 -46.66 14.74
N ASP A 90 11.66 -47.58 14.26
CA ASP A 90 12.76 -48.21 15.00
C ASP A 90 13.89 -47.17 15.20
N SER A 91 13.51 -46.06 15.83
CA SER A 91 14.37 -44.98 16.28
C SER A 91 15.48 -45.59 17.11
N PRO A 92 16.73 -45.60 16.62
CA PRO A 92 17.81 -46.38 17.22
C PRO A 92 18.02 -45.89 18.64
N ASN A 93 17.78 -46.79 19.60
CA ASN A 93 17.53 -46.51 21.02
C ASN A 93 18.44 -45.39 21.57
N LEU A 94 17.92 -44.15 21.58
CA LEU A 94 18.67 -42.96 21.97
C LEU A 94 18.82 -42.97 23.48
N GLN A 95 19.90 -43.61 23.95
CA GLN A 95 20.34 -43.63 25.33
C GLN A 95 20.26 -42.22 25.92
N ASP A 96 19.57 -42.07 27.05
CA ASP A 96 19.38 -40.76 27.65
C ASP A 96 20.74 -40.12 27.96
N ILE A 97 20.80 -38.80 27.77
CA ILE A 97 22.05 -38.06 27.87
C ILE A 97 22.66 -38.14 29.28
N GLY A 98 21.83 -38.32 30.32
CA GLY A 98 22.27 -38.55 31.69
C GLY A 98 22.92 -39.93 31.89
N ASP A 99 22.46 -40.99 31.20
CA ASP A 99 23.09 -42.30 31.26
C ASP A 99 24.35 -42.36 30.39
N PHE A 100 24.39 -41.67 29.24
CA PHE A 100 25.62 -41.55 28.44
C PHE A 100 26.73 -40.81 29.20
N GLU A 101 26.43 -39.70 29.88
CA GLU A 101 27.40 -38.97 30.72
C GLU A 101 27.92 -39.82 31.90
N LYS A 102 27.09 -40.76 32.39
CA LYS A 102 27.40 -41.65 33.52
C LYS A 102 28.26 -42.84 33.11
N GLU A 103 28.07 -43.40 31.92
CA GLU A 103 28.98 -44.42 31.35
C GLU A 103 30.31 -43.83 30.86
N ASN A 104 30.34 -42.55 30.49
CA ASN A 104 31.53 -41.89 29.95
C ASN A 104 32.10 -40.80 30.89
N PRO A 105 32.57 -41.13 32.11
CA PRO A 105 33.03 -40.14 33.11
C PRO A 105 34.29 -39.36 32.70
N TRP A 106 35.00 -39.81 31.66
CA TRP A 106 36.14 -39.11 31.04
C TRP A 106 35.73 -38.10 29.95
N SER A 107 34.44 -37.98 29.63
CA SER A 107 33.92 -36.96 28.73
C SER A 107 34.35 -35.56 29.24
N PRO A 108 34.98 -34.71 28.39
CA PRO A 108 35.36 -33.37 28.81
C PRO A 108 34.12 -32.55 29.14
N LYS A 109 33.79 -32.45 30.44
CA LYS A 109 32.57 -31.75 30.92
C LYS A 109 32.45 -30.40 30.23
N PRO A 110 31.36 -30.13 29.49
CA PRO A 110 31.27 -28.96 28.64
C PRO A 110 31.48 -27.72 29.50
N LYS A 111 32.50 -26.93 29.15
CA LYS A 111 32.80 -25.69 29.86
C LYS A 111 31.65 -24.72 29.59
N LEU A 112 30.66 -24.72 30.48
CA LEU A 112 29.54 -23.81 30.50
C LEU A 112 30.07 -22.39 30.76
N PHE A 113 30.52 -21.73 29.69
CA PHE A 113 30.83 -20.31 29.69
C PHE A 113 29.54 -19.58 30.09
N GLN A 114 29.47 -19.14 31.35
CA GLN A 114 28.37 -18.33 31.85
C GLN A 114 28.43 -16.94 31.20
N VAL A 115 27.90 -16.84 29.97
CA VAL A 115 27.84 -15.57 29.26
C VAL A 115 26.83 -14.68 29.99
N LYS A 116 27.35 -13.71 30.74
CA LYS A 116 26.54 -12.75 31.49
C LYS A 116 25.53 -12.10 30.56
N ALA A 117 24.25 -12.20 30.89
CA ALA A 117 23.16 -11.67 30.06
C ALA A 117 23.20 -10.14 30.02
N THR A 118 23.94 -9.59 29.06
CA THR A 118 23.95 -8.15 28.75
C THR A 118 22.55 -7.70 28.33
N LYS A 119 22.05 -6.62 28.96
CA LYS A 119 20.79 -5.99 28.53
C LYS A 119 20.99 -5.43 27.12
N ILE A 120 20.29 -6.01 26.15
CA ILE A 120 20.31 -5.54 24.76
C ILE A 120 19.49 -4.26 24.66
N ASN A 121 20.15 -3.14 24.45
CA ASN A 121 19.49 -1.93 23.97
C ASN A 121 19.25 -2.09 22.45
N PRO A 122 18.05 -1.81 21.90
CA PRO A 122 17.77 -1.88 20.46
C PRO A 122 17.98 -0.55 19.70
N GLU A 123 18.52 0.50 20.34
CA GLU A 123 18.65 1.85 19.79
C GLU A 123 19.40 1.91 18.44
N CYS A 124 20.49 1.17 18.25
CA CYS A 124 21.26 1.21 17.00
C CYS A 124 20.48 0.57 15.86
N ALA A 125 19.82 -0.57 16.11
CA ALA A 125 18.98 -1.23 15.11
C ALA A 125 17.76 -0.37 14.71
N ILE A 126 17.14 0.34 15.66
CA ILE A 126 16.04 1.27 15.37
C ILE A 126 16.55 2.47 14.55
N ARG A 127 17.65 3.11 14.99
CA ARG A 127 18.23 4.28 14.30
C ARG A 127 18.72 3.94 12.88
N PHE A 128 19.34 2.78 12.71
CA PHE A 128 19.80 2.28 11.41
C PHE A 128 18.62 2.04 10.47
N ASN A 129 17.58 1.33 10.93
CA ASN A 129 16.40 1.05 10.12
C ASN A 129 15.66 2.32 9.69
N ASN A 130 15.55 3.32 10.58
CA ASN A 130 14.94 4.61 10.25
C ASN A 130 15.74 5.38 9.18
N LEU A 131 17.08 5.38 9.24
CA LEU A 131 17.91 5.97 8.20
C LEU A 131 17.80 5.22 6.86
N CYS A 132 17.76 3.88 6.89
CA CYS A 132 17.52 3.07 5.69
C CYS A 132 16.17 3.42 5.02
N VAL A 133 15.09 3.52 5.80
CA VAL A 133 13.77 3.94 5.30
C VAL A 133 13.81 5.36 4.72
N ASN A 134 14.46 6.32 5.40
CA ASN A 134 14.62 7.70 4.92
C ASN A 134 15.41 7.81 3.60
N HIS A 135 16.22 6.80 3.26
CA HIS A 135 16.98 6.73 2.02
C HIS A 135 16.40 5.73 1.00
N LEU A 136 15.24 5.12 1.28
CA LEU A 136 14.59 4.07 0.47
C LEU A 136 15.49 2.84 0.23
N ILE A 137 16.37 2.54 1.17
CA ILE A 137 17.29 1.39 1.13
C ILE A 137 16.72 0.25 1.95
N VAL A 138 16.70 -0.95 1.39
CA VAL A 138 16.33 -2.18 2.10
C VAL A 138 17.60 -2.82 2.68
N PRO A 139 17.78 -2.90 4.00
CA PRO A 139 18.92 -3.59 4.60
C PRO A 139 18.69 -5.10 4.66
N ASN A 140 19.62 -5.88 4.13
CA ASN A 140 19.59 -7.34 4.17
C ASN A 140 20.57 -7.87 5.23
N PHE A 141 20.09 -8.73 6.15
CA PHE A 141 20.85 -9.23 7.30
C PHE A 141 21.10 -10.74 7.21
N THR A 142 22.37 -11.12 7.26
CA THR A 142 22.84 -12.50 7.24
C THR A 142 23.58 -12.83 8.54
N TYR A 143 23.35 -14.02 9.10
CA TYR A 143 23.88 -14.43 10.41
C TYR A 143 24.67 -15.73 10.24
N GLY A 144 25.97 -15.68 10.51
CA GLY A 144 26.83 -16.85 10.61
C GLY A 144 26.85 -17.42 12.04
N VAL A 145 27.69 -18.43 12.25
CA VAL A 145 27.89 -19.06 13.59
C VAL A 145 28.71 -18.14 14.52
N SER A 146 29.59 -17.32 13.95
CA SER A 146 30.57 -16.48 14.66
C SER A 146 30.71 -15.06 14.08
N SER A 147 29.79 -14.65 13.19
CA SER A 147 29.71 -13.28 12.67
C SER A 147 28.29 -12.93 12.22
N ALA A 148 28.04 -11.64 12.00
CA ALA A 148 26.79 -11.14 11.44
C ALA A 148 27.09 -10.04 10.41
N THR A 149 26.44 -10.11 9.26
CA THR A 149 26.66 -9.23 8.12
C THR A 149 25.39 -8.48 7.77
N VAL A 150 25.53 -7.21 7.40
CA VAL A 150 24.45 -6.41 6.83
C VAL A 150 24.91 -5.80 5.51
N SER A 151 24.06 -5.89 4.50
CA SER A 151 24.28 -5.29 3.17
C SER A 151 23.21 -4.25 2.88
N PHE A 152 23.62 -3.06 2.45
CA PHE A 152 22.75 -1.90 2.24
C PHE A 152 23.41 -0.90 1.29
N GLY A 153 22.68 -0.40 0.29
CA GLY A 153 23.17 0.65 -0.62
C GLY A 153 24.41 0.28 -1.48
N GLY A 154 24.78 -1.00 -1.55
CA GLY A 154 26.01 -1.48 -2.18
C GLY A 154 27.21 -1.64 -1.23
N GLU A 155 27.10 -1.14 0.01
CA GLU A 155 28.07 -1.38 1.08
C GLU A 155 27.73 -2.69 1.82
N VAL A 156 28.75 -3.35 2.37
CA VAL A 156 28.61 -4.54 3.23
C VAL A 156 29.42 -4.33 4.50
N VAL A 157 28.80 -4.56 5.66
CA VAL A 157 29.44 -4.40 6.98
C VAL A 157 29.32 -5.70 7.76
N GLU A 158 30.44 -6.19 8.27
CA GLU A 158 30.52 -7.39 9.11
C GLU A 158 30.84 -7.03 10.57
N ALA A 159 30.11 -7.64 11.49
CA ALA A 159 30.42 -7.68 12.91
C ALA A 159 30.94 -9.09 13.25
N PRO A 160 32.25 -9.26 13.50
CA PRO A 160 32.80 -10.53 13.99
C PRO A 160 32.47 -10.71 15.48
N GLY A 161 32.04 -11.90 15.88
CA GLY A 161 31.84 -12.25 17.28
C GLY A 161 30.92 -13.45 17.52
N PRO A 162 31.17 -14.28 18.55
CA PRO A 162 30.22 -15.28 19.01
C PRO A 162 29.03 -14.59 19.70
N PHE A 163 27.94 -14.40 18.95
CA PHE A 163 26.76 -13.69 19.46
C PHE A 163 25.82 -14.62 20.23
N VAL A 164 25.54 -14.27 21.49
CA VAL A 164 24.63 -15.01 22.39
C VAL A 164 23.22 -15.21 21.80
N ASN A 165 22.79 -14.29 20.93
CA ASN A 165 21.50 -14.38 20.23
C ASN A 165 21.48 -13.44 19.00
N LYS A 166 20.55 -13.71 18.08
CA LYS A 166 20.37 -12.93 16.83
C LYS A 166 20.01 -11.45 17.06
N LYS A 167 19.45 -11.07 18.22
CA LYS A 167 19.15 -9.65 18.54
C LYS A 167 20.44 -8.88 18.85
N HIS A 168 21.33 -9.44 19.66
CA HIS A 168 22.65 -8.86 19.95
C HIS A 168 23.54 -8.81 18.69
N ALA A 169 23.48 -9.85 17.84
CA ALA A 169 24.14 -9.87 16.54
C ALA A 169 23.66 -8.72 15.64
N LYS A 170 22.33 -8.51 15.58
CA LYS A 170 21.72 -7.42 14.81
C LYS A 170 22.10 -6.04 15.37
N GLU A 171 22.09 -5.86 16.68
CA GLU A 171 22.43 -4.56 17.30
C GLU A 171 23.90 -4.19 17.01
N GLU A 172 24.84 -5.13 17.19
CA GLU A 172 26.26 -4.89 16.93
C GLU A 172 26.55 -4.59 15.45
N VAL A 173 25.94 -5.32 14.51
CA VAL A 173 26.15 -5.00 13.08
C VAL A 173 25.48 -3.67 12.68
N CYS A 174 24.34 -3.31 13.28
CA CYS A 174 23.76 -1.96 13.10
C CYS A 174 24.65 -0.86 13.69
N ARG A 175 25.27 -1.10 14.86
CA ARG A 175 26.21 -0.18 15.52
C ARG A 175 27.42 0.13 14.63
N LEU A 176 27.95 -0.88 13.93
CA LEU A 176 29.04 -0.70 12.96
C LEU A 176 28.58 -0.08 11.62
N ALA A 177 27.35 -0.37 11.17
CA ALA A 177 26.82 0.12 9.90
C ALA A 177 26.35 1.59 9.94
N LEU A 178 25.90 2.09 11.10
CA LEU A 178 25.45 3.47 11.29
C LEU A 178 26.41 4.57 10.77
N PRO A 179 27.72 4.59 11.11
CA PRO A 179 28.64 5.62 10.61
C PRO A 179 28.88 5.53 9.09
N VAL A 180 28.81 4.34 8.50
CA VAL A 180 28.92 4.15 7.03
C VAL A 180 27.71 4.78 6.34
N LEU A 181 26.50 4.50 6.86
CA LEU A 181 25.24 5.06 6.36
C LEU A 181 25.19 6.60 6.49
N GLN A 182 25.67 7.16 7.59
CA GLN A 182 25.79 8.61 7.78
C GLN A 182 26.76 9.26 6.80
N LYS A 183 27.94 8.66 6.58
CA LYS A 183 28.92 9.13 5.59
C LYS A 183 28.36 9.11 4.17
N MET A 184 27.48 8.17 3.85
CA MET A 184 26.77 8.13 2.58
C MET A 184 25.69 9.22 2.48
N GLU A 185 24.94 9.48 3.57
CA GLU A 185 23.98 10.59 3.63
C GLU A 185 24.67 11.94 3.37
N ASP A 186 25.83 12.20 3.97
CA ASP A 186 26.56 13.45 3.77
C ASP A 186 27.14 13.61 2.35
N ARG A 187 27.48 12.51 1.67
CA ARG A 187 27.80 12.53 0.22
C ARG A 187 26.60 12.98 -0.61
N LEU A 188 25.39 12.50 -0.29
CA LEU A 188 24.16 12.90 -0.97
C LEU A 188 23.80 14.38 -0.68
N LYS A 189 23.90 14.82 0.59
CA LYS A 189 23.68 16.21 1.00
C LYS A 189 24.67 17.19 0.34
N SER A 190 25.95 16.84 0.27
CA SER A 190 26.99 17.70 -0.32
C SER A 190 26.87 17.80 -1.85
N MET A 191 26.56 16.69 -2.55
CA MET A 191 26.21 16.74 -3.98
C MET A 191 25.01 17.67 -4.24
N LYS A 192 23.96 17.59 -3.42
CA LYS A 192 22.77 18.46 -3.56
C LYS A 192 23.06 19.95 -3.31
N ARG A 193 24.07 20.29 -2.50
CA ARG A 193 24.52 21.68 -2.28
C ARG A 193 25.44 22.23 -3.37
N LYS A 194 26.23 21.40 -4.05
CA LYS A 194 27.21 21.84 -5.08
C LYS A 194 26.61 21.98 -6.49
N THR A 195 25.30 21.76 -6.65
CA THR A 195 24.62 21.73 -7.97
C THR A 195 23.70 22.95 -8.18
N SER A 196 24.03 24.11 -7.58
CA SER A 196 23.21 25.33 -7.64
C SER A 196 23.52 26.28 -8.80
N GLU A 197 24.41 25.92 -9.71
CA GLU A 197 24.97 26.84 -10.73
C GLU A 197 25.14 26.15 -12.10
N ALA A 198 24.05 25.64 -12.67
CA ALA A 198 23.96 25.13 -14.05
C ALA A 198 22.52 25.22 -14.59
N PRO A 199 22.30 25.41 -15.90
CA PRO A 199 20.99 25.84 -16.42
C PRO A 199 19.95 24.71 -16.61
N ALA A 200 18.83 24.85 -15.89
CA ALA A 200 17.44 24.84 -16.39
C ALA A 200 16.86 23.66 -17.21
N SER A 201 17.60 22.62 -17.61
CA SER A 201 17.07 21.55 -18.49
C SER A 201 16.95 20.16 -17.84
N ARG A 202 17.12 20.06 -16.51
CA ARG A 202 16.97 18.80 -15.75
C ARG A 202 15.92 18.97 -14.65
N ILE A 203 14.68 18.60 -14.96
CA ILE A 203 13.64 18.41 -13.94
C ILE A 203 14.18 17.37 -12.95
N SER A 204 14.21 17.69 -11.65
CA SER A 204 14.87 16.79 -10.70
C SER A 204 14.06 15.50 -10.54
N THR A 205 14.75 14.35 -10.50
CA THR A 205 14.11 13.04 -10.22
C THR A 205 13.44 12.99 -8.84
N VAL A 206 13.72 13.96 -7.97
CA VAL A 206 13.05 14.12 -6.67
C VAL A 206 11.69 14.82 -6.83
N GLU A 207 11.60 15.89 -7.62
CA GLU A 207 10.31 16.53 -7.95
C GLU A 207 9.41 15.59 -8.76
N LEU A 208 10.00 14.88 -9.74
CA LEU A 208 9.33 13.84 -10.56
C LEU A 208 8.86 12.60 -9.77
N ASN A 209 9.11 12.54 -8.46
CA ASN A 209 8.55 11.52 -7.56
C ASN A 209 7.53 12.10 -6.56
N SER A 210 7.34 13.44 -6.53
CA SER A 210 6.44 14.14 -5.61
C SER A 210 5.10 14.57 -6.23
N GLU A 211 5.04 14.77 -7.55
CA GLU A 211 3.79 15.06 -8.26
C GLU A 211 2.83 13.85 -8.29
N ASN A 212 1.53 14.09 -8.06
CA ASN A 212 0.49 13.08 -8.22
C ASN A 212 0.07 12.96 -9.70
N PHE A 213 0.93 12.37 -10.54
CA PHE A 213 0.68 12.21 -11.98
C PHE A 213 -0.65 11.51 -12.32
N VAL A 214 -1.08 10.57 -11.49
CA VAL A 214 -2.36 9.84 -11.67
C VAL A 214 -3.54 10.79 -11.53
N GLY A 215 -3.52 11.69 -10.53
CA GLY A 215 -4.50 12.76 -10.36
C GLY A 215 -4.45 13.75 -11.51
N ILE A 216 -3.26 14.31 -11.80
CA ILE A 216 -3.05 15.30 -12.88
C ILE A 216 -3.58 14.79 -14.25
N LEU A 217 -3.41 13.50 -14.54
CA LEU A 217 -3.91 12.89 -15.77
C LEU A 217 -5.44 12.71 -15.78
N GLN A 218 -6.04 12.40 -14.62
CA GLN A 218 -7.49 12.31 -14.45
C GLN A 218 -8.16 13.70 -14.52
N ASP A 219 -7.60 14.69 -13.83
CA ASP A 219 -8.05 16.09 -13.85
C ASP A 219 -8.03 16.65 -15.28
N HIS A 220 -6.99 16.32 -16.06
CA HIS A 220 -6.87 16.70 -17.47
C HIS A 220 -7.92 16.07 -18.37
N ALA A 221 -8.19 14.77 -18.19
CA ALA A 221 -9.25 14.09 -18.94
C ALA A 221 -10.62 14.70 -18.61
N GLN A 222 -10.91 14.93 -17.33
CA GLN A 222 -12.16 15.55 -16.86
C GLN A 222 -12.34 16.98 -17.38
N ALA A 223 -11.29 17.82 -17.29
CA ALA A 223 -11.30 19.21 -17.76
C ALA A 223 -11.44 19.36 -19.29
N LYS A 224 -11.22 18.29 -20.05
CA LYS A 224 -11.44 18.24 -21.51
C LYS A 224 -12.65 17.39 -21.92
N HIS A 225 -13.43 16.89 -20.97
CA HIS A 225 -14.54 15.96 -21.18
C HIS A 225 -14.15 14.71 -22.01
N LEU A 226 -12.90 14.26 -21.86
CA LEU A 226 -12.40 13.03 -22.47
C LEU A 226 -12.81 11.81 -21.64
N ALA A 227 -12.75 10.62 -22.24
CA ALA A 227 -12.87 9.38 -21.47
C ALA A 227 -11.72 9.27 -20.45
N LEU A 228 -12.03 8.72 -19.28
CA LEU A 228 -11.08 8.51 -18.19
C LEU A 228 -9.90 7.62 -18.63
N PRO A 229 -8.66 7.87 -18.16
CA PRO A 229 -7.50 7.05 -18.53
C PRO A 229 -7.70 5.57 -18.18
N GLU A 230 -7.56 4.71 -19.19
CA GLU A 230 -7.61 3.26 -19.06
C GLU A 230 -6.25 2.74 -18.59
N TYR A 231 -6.21 1.97 -17.51
CA TYR A 231 -4.97 1.41 -16.95
C TYR A 231 -5.01 -0.11 -17.03
N THR A 232 -4.05 -0.69 -17.75
CA THR A 232 -3.79 -2.14 -17.77
C THR A 232 -2.70 -2.45 -16.76
N GLU A 233 -2.89 -3.47 -15.91
CA GLU A 233 -1.91 -3.90 -14.90
C GLU A 233 -1.44 -5.33 -15.18
N ALA A 234 -0.13 -5.51 -15.37
CA ALA A 234 0.52 -6.80 -15.48
C ALA A 234 1.30 -7.13 -14.19
N ARG A 235 1.59 -8.43 -13.97
CA ARG A 235 2.43 -8.89 -12.85
C ARG A 235 3.30 -10.07 -13.27
N THR A 236 4.49 -10.18 -12.70
CA THR A 236 5.31 -11.39 -12.85
C THR A 236 4.70 -12.53 -12.05
N PHE A 237 4.77 -13.75 -12.60
CA PHE A 237 4.44 -14.98 -11.87
C PHE A 237 5.59 -15.48 -10.99
N THR A 238 6.80 -14.96 -11.19
CA THR A 238 8.02 -15.30 -10.46
C THR A 238 8.22 -14.41 -9.22
N THR A 239 8.83 -14.99 -8.19
CA THR A 239 9.28 -14.28 -6.97
C THR A 239 10.66 -13.64 -7.21
N PRO A 240 10.90 -12.38 -6.82
CA PRO A 240 9.96 -11.44 -6.21
C PRO A 240 8.93 -10.93 -7.21
N ILE A 241 7.66 -10.89 -6.79
CA ILE A 241 6.56 -10.38 -7.63
C ILE A 241 6.83 -8.92 -7.98
N ARG A 242 6.79 -8.61 -9.27
CA ARG A 242 6.85 -7.26 -9.84
C ARG A 242 5.56 -6.93 -10.55
N PHE A 243 5.34 -5.65 -10.76
CA PHE A 243 4.16 -5.10 -11.43
C PHE A 243 4.62 -4.17 -12.55
N ALA A 244 4.05 -4.35 -13.74
CA ALA A 244 4.11 -3.39 -14.82
C ALA A 244 2.70 -2.77 -15.00
N CYS A 245 2.64 -1.59 -15.59
CA CYS A 245 1.37 -0.92 -15.85
C CYS A 245 1.49 -0.07 -17.11
N ALA A 246 0.48 -0.18 -17.96
CA ALA A 246 0.35 0.58 -19.19
C ALA A 246 -0.90 1.47 -19.10
N VAL A 247 -0.83 2.72 -19.55
CA VAL A 247 -1.97 3.65 -19.53
C VAL A 247 -2.32 4.16 -20.93
N ARG A 248 -3.61 4.19 -21.25
CA ARG A 248 -4.19 4.68 -22.51
C ARG A 248 -5.07 5.89 -22.22
N ILE A 249 -4.97 6.91 -23.07
CA ILE A 249 -5.76 8.15 -22.99
C ILE A 249 -6.46 8.37 -24.33
N ALA A 250 -7.70 8.85 -24.30
CA ALA A 250 -8.54 8.95 -25.50
C ALA A 250 -8.04 9.94 -26.57
N ASP A 251 -7.21 10.91 -26.15
CA ASP A 251 -6.60 11.95 -27.00
C ASP A 251 -5.08 11.85 -26.84
N GLY A 252 -4.54 10.74 -27.33
CA GLY A 252 -3.14 10.31 -27.24
C GLY A 252 -2.72 9.42 -28.40
N PRO A 253 -1.47 8.91 -28.41
CA PRO A 253 -1.03 7.91 -29.38
C PRO A 253 -1.80 6.60 -29.18
N LEU A 254 -1.87 5.77 -30.24
CA LEU A 254 -2.55 4.47 -30.19
C LEU A 254 -1.85 3.47 -29.25
N THR A 255 -0.51 3.60 -29.14
CA THR A 255 0.34 2.89 -28.18
C THR A 255 0.09 3.41 -26.76
N PRO A 256 0.01 2.54 -25.73
CA PRO A 256 -0.03 2.98 -24.34
C PRO A 256 1.28 3.66 -23.92
N PHE A 257 1.24 4.36 -22.77
CA PHE A 257 2.41 4.86 -22.04
C PHE A 257 2.79 3.90 -20.91
N GLY A 258 4.07 3.79 -20.57
CA GLY A 258 4.64 2.69 -19.78
C GLY A 258 4.85 1.42 -20.61
N SER A 259 5.85 0.60 -20.25
CA SER A 259 6.08 -0.73 -20.84
C SER A 259 5.61 -1.87 -19.92
N ASP A 260 5.23 -3.01 -20.50
CA ASP A 260 5.06 -4.27 -19.78
C ASP A 260 6.42 -4.84 -19.28
N ASP A 261 7.55 -4.38 -19.86
CA ASP A 261 8.91 -4.72 -19.43
C ASP A 261 9.37 -3.92 -18.19
N ASP A 262 8.70 -2.80 -17.85
CA ASP A 262 9.09 -1.94 -16.73
C ASP A 262 8.58 -2.49 -15.39
N LEU A 263 9.42 -3.26 -14.71
CA LEU A 263 9.06 -4.07 -13.54
C LEU A 263 9.26 -3.38 -12.18
N TYR A 264 8.20 -2.73 -11.68
CA TYR A 264 8.18 -2.04 -10.39
C TYR A 264 7.89 -2.97 -9.19
N PRO A 265 8.33 -2.64 -7.96
CA PRO A 265 8.02 -3.42 -6.76
C PRO A 265 6.58 -3.24 -6.25
N SER A 266 5.81 -2.25 -6.75
CA SER A 266 4.42 -2.05 -6.35
C SER A 266 3.52 -1.57 -7.49
N LYS A 267 2.24 -1.99 -7.47
CA LYS A 267 1.20 -1.54 -8.42
C LYS A 267 1.07 -0.03 -8.50
N GLN A 268 1.11 0.65 -7.35
CA GLN A 268 0.95 2.11 -7.29
C GLN A 268 2.13 2.84 -7.94
N GLU A 269 3.33 2.29 -7.87
CA GLU A 269 4.53 2.86 -8.49
C GLU A 269 4.53 2.65 -10.01
N ALA A 270 4.19 1.45 -10.47
CA ALA A 270 3.97 1.18 -11.91
C ALA A 270 2.92 2.13 -12.51
N LYS A 271 1.77 2.24 -11.84
CA LYS A 271 0.69 3.14 -12.26
C LYS A 271 1.10 4.62 -12.26
N ARG A 272 1.94 5.05 -11.30
CA ARG A 272 2.50 6.40 -11.26
C ARG A 272 3.51 6.63 -12.39
N ALA A 273 4.34 5.64 -12.74
CA ALA A 273 5.31 5.75 -13.82
C ALA A 273 4.63 5.88 -15.19
N ALA A 274 3.65 5.02 -15.50
CA ALA A 274 2.85 5.10 -16.71
C ALA A 274 2.11 6.45 -16.83
N ALA A 275 1.47 6.90 -15.75
CA ALA A 275 0.82 8.21 -15.71
C ALA A 275 1.82 9.38 -15.86
N ARG A 276 3.03 9.27 -15.30
CA ARG A 276 4.11 10.26 -15.46
C ARG A 276 4.53 10.41 -16.92
N GLU A 277 4.66 9.31 -17.65
CA GLU A 277 4.97 9.36 -19.09
C GLU A 277 3.85 10.01 -19.90
N ALA A 278 2.59 9.62 -19.66
CA ALA A 278 1.43 10.26 -20.30
C ALA A 278 1.37 11.78 -20.01
N VAL A 279 1.64 12.20 -18.76
CA VAL A 279 1.72 13.62 -18.36
C VAL A 279 2.90 14.34 -19.03
N LEU A 280 4.08 13.74 -19.08
CA LEU A 280 5.25 14.31 -19.75
C LEU A 280 5.01 14.46 -21.27
N TRP A 281 4.36 13.48 -21.90
CA TRP A 281 3.94 13.59 -23.30
C TRP A 281 2.92 14.70 -23.50
N LEU A 282 1.86 14.79 -22.68
CA LEU A 282 0.87 15.87 -22.75
C LEU A 282 1.48 17.27 -22.56
N ARG A 283 2.48 17.39 -21.68
CA ARG A 283 3.30 18.60 -21.51
C ARG A 283 4.16 18.89 -22.75
N SER A 284 4.77 17.87 -23.37
CA SER A 284 5.56 18.03 -24.60
C SER A 284 4.73 18.57 -25.77
N GLN A 285 3.46 18.18 -25.86
CA GLN A 285 2.52 18.67 -26.87
C GLN A 285 1.93 20.06 -26.53
N SER A 286 2.37 20.70 -25.43
CA SER A 286 1.77 21.90 -24.84
C SER A 286 0.26 21.77 -24.55
N ARG A 287 -0.26 20.53 -24.46
CA ARG A 287 -1.69 20.23 -24.22
C ARG A 287 -2.05 20.22 -22.74
N MET A 288 -1.09 20.46 -21.87
CA MET A 288 -1.15 20.63 -20.42
C MET A 288 -0.09 21.67 -20.02
N PRO A 289 -0.32 22.55 -19.03
CA PRO A 289 0.73 23.44 -18.55
C PRO A 289 1.96 22.67 -18.08
N ALA A 290 3.15 23.24 -18.32
CA ALA A 290 4.38 22.74 -17.71
C ALA A 290 4.22 22.69 -16.19
N ALA A 291 4.94 21.76 -15.53
CA ALA A 291 4.96 21.71 -14.07
C ALA A 291 5.31 23.10 -13.54
N MET A 292 4.38 23.74 -12.82
CA MET A 292 4.74 24.94 -12.07
C MET A 292 5.79 24.48 -11.06
N PRO A 293 7.03 25.01 -11.11
CA PRO A 293 8.03 24.64 -10.12
C PRO A 293 7.42 24.94 -8.76
N ALA A 294 7.60 24.04 -7.79
CA ALA A 294 6.99 24.15 -6.48
C ALA A 294 7.62 25.30 -5.68
N LYS A 295 7.31 26.53 -6.10
CA LYS A 295 7.46 27.77 -5.34
C LYS A 295 6.81 27.45 -4.01
N ARG A 296 7.64 27.28 -2.98
CA ARG A 296 7.20 26.97 -1.62
C ARG A 296 5.97 27.82 -1.36
N VAL A 297 4.84 27.17 -1.10
CA VAL A 297 3.74 27.84 -0.40
C VAL A 297 4.36 28.23 0.93
N LYS A 298 4.79 29.49 0.99
CA LYS A 298 5.35 30.10 2.19
C LYS A 298 4.22 30.01 3.18
N ILE A 299 4.36 29.14 4.18
CA ILE A 299 3.43 29.06 5.29
C ILE A 299 3.56 30.40 5.99
N GLU A 300 2.66 31.32 5.68
CA GLU A 300 2.73 32.68 6.20
C GLU A 300 2.24 32.67 7.66
N ASP A 301 3.04 33.30 8.51
CA ASP A 301 2.87 33.34 9.95
C ASP A 301 1.55 34.08 10.28
N PRO A 302 0.58 33.46 10.99
CA PRO A 302 -0.80 33.96 11.03
C PRO A 302 -0.98 35.18 11.96
N ARG A 303 -0.50 36.35 11.55
CA ARG A 303 -0.59 37.62 12.33
C ARG A 303 -0.81 38.91 11.51
N SER A 304 -1.93 39.03 10.80
CA SER A 304 -2.58 40.34 10.53
C SER A 304 -4.03 40.19 10.02
N PRO A 305 -5.02 40.94 10.53
CA PRO A 305 -6.40 40.96 10.03
C PRO A 305 -6.66 42.04 8.95
N THR A 306 -7.89 42.07 8.41
CA THR A 306 -8.48 43.07 7.45
C THR A 306 -7.88 43.07 6.02
N THR A 307 -8.62 43.21 4.90
CA THR A 307 -10.07 43.42 4.61
C THR A 307 -10.40 42.87 3.17
N PRO A 308 -11.68 42.79 2.70
CA PRO A 308 -12.09 41.89 1.60
C PRO A 308 -12.34 42.50 0.19
N GLY A 309 -12.37 41.60 -0.82
CA GLY A 309 -12.94 41.74 -2.18
C GLY A 309 -12.68 40.42 -2.97
N GLN A 310 -13.66 39.67 -3.50
CA GLN A 310 -14.42 39.87 -4.76
C GLN A 310 -13.52 40.13 -5.99
N THR A 311 -13.64 39.44 -7.13
CA THR A 311 -14.53 38.37 -7.67
C THR A 311 -13.74 37.58 -8.75
N GLY A 312 -14.10 36.41 -9.28
CA GLY A 312 -15.21 35.44 -9.14
C GLY A 312 -14.89 34.24 -10.08
N LEU A 313 -15.77 33.35 -10.55
CA LEU A 313 -17.03 32.75 -10.10
C LEU A 313 -17.66 32.04 -11.33
N THR A 314 -17.55 30.72 -11.42
CA THR A 314 -18.42 29.76 -12.15
C THR A 314 -18.07 28.38 -11.57
N GLN A 315 -18.88 27.61 -10.83
CA GLN A 315 -20.32 27.29 -10.88
C GLN A 315 -20.78 26.74 -12.25
N LEU A 316 -21.63 25.71 -12.36
CA LEU A 316 -22.34 24.84 -11.38
C LEU A 316 -21.96 23.35 -11.66
N VAL A 317 -22.37 22.26 -10.97
CA VAL A 317 -23.28 21.90 -9.85
C VAL A 317 -22.65 20.64 -9.15
N ASN A 318 -23.14 19.98 -8.09
CA ASN A 318 -24.39 20.00 -7.30
C ASN A 318 -24.09 20.15 -5.78
N ASP A 319 -25.11 20.60 -5.07
CA ASP A 319 -25.39 20.58 -3.62
C ASP A 319 -24.85 19.36 -2.83
N MET A 320 -24.50 19.46 -1.54
CA MET A 320 -25.11 20.32 -0.50
C MET A 320 -24.13 21.07 0.44
N ASP A 321 -24.68 22.14 1.01
CA ASP A 321 -24.32 22.85 2.26
C ASP A 321 -24.13 21.89 3.48
N VAL A 322 -23.42 22.19 4.58
CA VAL A 322 -23.08 23.47 5.24
C VAL A 322 -21.66 23.42 5.87
N ASP A 323 -21.08 24.61 6.10
CA ASP A 323 -19.95 24.94 7.00
C ASP A 323 -18.52 24.45 6.64
N ALA A 324 -17.70 25.39 6.17
CA ALA A 324 -16.29 25.16 5.82
C ALA A 324 -15.32 25.09 7.04
N ALA A 325 -15.84 25.17 8.27
CA ALA A 325 -15.06 24.97 9.49
C ALA A 325 -14.85 23.48 9.83
N ASP A 326 -15.74 22.58 9.38
CA ASP A 326 -15.81 21.18 9.81
C ASP A 326 -15.02 20.19 8.93
N ALA A 327 -13.86 20.63 8.40
CA ALA A 327 -12.95 19.75 7.64
C ALA A 327 -12.28 18.65 8.51
N THR A 328 -12.44 18.72 9.83
CA THR A 328 -12.00 17.70 10.79
C THR A 328 -12.82 16.43 10.68
N THR A 329 -12.18 15.26 10.52
CA THR A 329 -12.91 13.99 10.50
C THR A 329 -13.62 13.72 11.85
N LEU A 330 -14.77 13.04 11.85
CA LEU A 330 -15.52 12.75 13.10
C LEU A 330 -14.66 12.13 14.22
N PRO A 331 -13.74 11.16 13.97
CA PRO A 331 -12.87 10.62 15.03
C PRO A 331 -11.82 11.64 15.55
N GLN A 332 -11.44 12.63 14.75
CA GLN A 332 -10.57 13.73 15.16
C GLN A 332 -11.35 14.72 16.04
N ARG A 333 -12.55 15.13 15.63
CA ARG A 333 -13.43 16.01 16.44
C ARG A 333 -13.77 15.37 17.79
N VAL A 334 -13.97 14.05 17.86
CA VAL A 334 -14.08 13.30 19.14
C VAL A 334 -12.86 13.53 20.03
N HIS A 335 -11.65 13.38 19.49
CA HIS A 335 -10.41 13.51 20.24
C HIS A 335 -10.17 14.96 20.72
N GLU A 336 -10.45 15.95 19.86
CA GLU A 336 -10.34 17.37 20.17
C GLU A 336 -11.34 17.79 21.27
N VAL A 337 -12.60 17.34 21.20
CA VAL A 337 -13.59 17.62 22.25
C VAL A 337 -13.23 16.92 23.56
N ALA A 338 -12.84 15.64 23.53
CA ALA A 338 -12.40 14.91 24.73
C ALA A 338 -11.20 15.57 25.42
N ALA A 339 -10.19 15.97 24.64
CA ALA A 339 -9.02 16.69 25.14
C ALA A 339 -9.39 18.07 25.72
N SER A 340 -10.34 18.79 25.10
CA SER A 340 -10.83 20.08 25.62
C SER A 340 -11.57 19.96 26.96
N LEU A 341 -12.08 18.77 27.30
CA LEU A 341 -12.72 18.45 28.57
C LEU A 341 -11.75 17.86 29.61
N GLY A 342 -10.47 17.71 29.27
CA GLY A 342 -9.42 17.17 30.13
C GLY A 342 -9.40 15.64 30.23
N PHE A 343 -10.17 14.93 29.39
CA PHE A 343 -10.24 13.47 29.39
C PHE A 343 -9.09 12.83 28.60
N SER A 344 -8.80 11.55 28.88
CA SER A 344 -7.88 10.75 28.07
C SER A 344 -8.46 10.39 26.69
N SER A 345 -7.62 9.92 25.77
CA SER A 345 -8.08 9.48 24.46
C SER A 345 -8.91 8.19 24.56
N PRO A 346 -10.13 8.14 23.99
CA PRO A 346 -11.00 6.96 24.08
C PRO A 346 -10.38 5.70 23.45
N VAL A 347 -10.60 4.57 24.10
CA VAL A 347 -10.29 3.22 23.62
C VAL A 347 -11.49 2.68 22.82
N TRP A 348 -11.23 2.09 21.65
CA TRP A 348 -12.26 1.64 20.71
C TRP A 348 -12.27 0.11 20.64
N ASP A 349 -13.27 -0.52 21.25
CA ASP A 349 -13.46 -1.97 21.20
C ASP A 349 -14.35 -2.32 20.00
N SER A 350 -13.88 -3.19 19.11
CA SER A 350 -14.62 -3.58 17.89
C SER A 350 -14.69 -5.10 17.75
N HIS A 351 -15.89 -5.65 17.74
CA HIS A 351 -16.14 -7.09 17.67
C HIS A 351 -16.98 -7.43 16.43
N PRO A 352 -16.66 -8.50 15.68
CA PRO A 352 -17.58 -9.05 14.69
C PRO A 352 -18.91 -9.42 15.38
N SER A 353 -20.03 -9.10 14.73
CA SER A 353 -21.36 -9.49 15.20
C SER A 353 -22.11 -10.23 14.10
N LEU A 354 -23.12 -11.00 14.50
CA LEU A 354 -24.08 -11.59 13.56
C LEU A 354 -24.98 -10.50 12.97
N PRO A 355 -25.63 -10.71 11.81
CA PRO A 355 -26.70 -9.82 11.36
C PRO A 355 -27.85 -9.75 12.39
N PRO A 356 -28.68 -8.69 12.39
CA PRO A 356 -29.82 -8.61 13.29
C PRO A 356 -30.80 -9.78 13.05
N PRO A 357 -31.35 -10.41 14.11
CA PRO A 357 -32.30 -11.50 13.94
C PRO A 357 -33.57 -11.00 13.23
N GLY A 358 -33.94 -11.65 12.13
CA GLY A 358 -35.08 -11.26 11.29
C GLY A 358 -34.81 -10.18 10.25
N ALA A 359 -33.58 -9.65 10.13
CA ALA A 359 -33.23 -8.76 9.03
C ALA A 359 -33.02 -9.55 7.73
N GLU A 360 -33.85 -9.30 6.72
CA GLU A 360 -33.64 -9.79 5.36
C GLU A 360 -32.40 -9.08 4.75
N LEU A 361 -31.34 -9.85 4.51
CA LEU A 361 -30.08 -9.32 4.00
C LEU A 361 -30.19 -8.93 2.53
N GLN A 362 -29.81 -7.69 2.21
CA GLN A 362 -29.65 -7.27 0.83
C GLN A 362 -28.54 -8.09 0.15
N PRO A 363 -28.60 -8.35 -1.17
CA PRO A 363 -27.55 -9.11 -1.87
C PRO A 363 -26.15 -8.52 -1.70
N GLU A 364 -26.04 -7.20 -1.58
CA GLU A 364 -24.80 -6.46 -1.30
C GLU A 364 -24.21 -6.77 0.09
N GLN A 365 -25.04 -7.21 1.04
CA GLN A 365 -24.66 -7.53 2.42
C GLN A 365 -24.25 -8.99 2.61
N MET A 366 -24.59 -9.86 1.66
CA MET A 366 -24.43 -11.32 1.72
C MET A 366 -22.98 -11.80 1.93
N GLY A 367 -21.98 -10.94 1.68
CA GLY A 367 -20.54 -11.23 1.86
C GLY A 367 -19.78 -10.25 2.76
N GLY A 368 -20.46 -9.35 3.50
CA GLY A 368 -19.80 -8.33 4.31
C GLY A 368 -19.91 -8.54 5.82
N SER A 369 -18.89 -8.15 6.57
CA SER A 369 -18.86 -8.30 8.03
C SER A 369 -19.74 -7.27 8.74
N PHE A 370 -20.70 -7.75 9.53
CA PHE A 370 -21.36 -6.97 10.57
C PHE A 370 -20.41 -6.79 11.78
N VAL A 371 -20.44 -5.60 12.38
CA VAL A 371 -19.54 -5.20 13.47
C VAL A 371 -20.35 -4.48 14.55
N SER A 372 -20.18 -4.90 15.80
CA SER A 372 -20.53 -4.11 16.98
C SER A 372 -19.30 -3.34 17.46
N MET A 373 -19.50 -2.09 17.89
CA MET A 373 -18.42 -1.22 18.37
C MET A 373 -18.88 -0.46 19.62
N SER A 374 -17.97 -0.28 20.57
CA SER A 374 -18.16 0.53 21.76
C SER A 374 -16.89 1.29 22.11
N VAL A 375 -17.03 2.31 22.95
CA VAL A 375 -15.90 3.09 23.48
C VAL A 375 -15.81 2.94 25.00
N ARG A 376 -14.59 2.95 25.53
CA ARG A 376 -14.32 3.11 26.96
C ARG A 376 -13.28 4.22 27.17
N PHE A 377 -13.45 4.98 28.24
CA PHE A 377 -12.41 5.88 28.77
C PHE A 377 -11.61 5.17 29.87
N CYS A 378 -10.54 5.79 30.36
CA CYS A 378 -9.83 5.27 31.53
C CYS A 378 -10.66 5.45 32.82
N ASP A 379 -10.43 4.61 33.83
CA ASP A 379 -11.24 4.61 35.06
C ASP A 379 -11.22 5.98 35.77
N ARG A 380 -10.09 6.71 35.72
CA ARG A 380 -9.97 8.08 36.23
C ARG A 380 -10.93 9.08 35.57
N ASP A 381 -11.18 8.95 34.26
CA ASP A 381 -12.15 9.82 33.56
C ASP A 381 -13.59 9.46 33.94
N ALA A 382 -13.85 8.17 34.17
CA ALA A 382 -15.15 7.65 34.62
C ALA A 382 -15.45 7.96 36.10
N GLU A 383 -14.42 8.12 36.94
CA GLU A 383 -14.53 8.66 38.30
C GLU A 383 -14.81 10.17 38.28
N ALA A 384 -14.18 10.92 37.38
CA ALA A 384 -14.36 12.36 37.23
C ALA A 384 -15.70 12.74 36.55
N GLU A 385 -16.22 11.90 35.66
CA GLU A 385 -17.50 12.09 34.99
C GLU A 385 -18.27 10.75 34.94
N PRO A 386 -19.24 10.53 35.86
CA PRO A 386 -19.97 9.27 35.96
C PRO A 386 -20.69 8.82 34.68
N ARG A 387 -20.99 9.75 33.74
CA ARG A 387 -21.56 9.44 32.42
C ARG A 387 -20.62 8.66 31.50
N LEU A 388 -19.30 8.70 31.75
CA LEU A 388 -18.29 7.97 30.98
C LEU A 388 -17.98 6.57 31.54
N ARG A 389 -18.69 6.13 32.59
CA ARG A 389 -18.43 4.88 33.29
C ARG A 389 -18.90 3.65 32.49
N GLY A 390 -17.96 2.79 32.12
CA GLY A 390 -18.22 1.56 31.38
C GLY A 390 -18.17 1.79 29.86
N THR A 391 -18.98 1.03 29.11
CA THR A 391 -19.04 1.13 27.64
C THR A 391 -19.99 2.25 27.20
N VAL A 392 -19.42 3.33 26.68
CA VAL A 392 -20.12 4.48 26.10
C VAL A 392 -20.33 4.27 24.60
N ALA A 393 -21.33 4.93 24.01
CA ALA A 393 -21.54 5.00 22.55
C ALA A 393 -21.58 3.63 21.84
N LYS A 394 -22.21 2.63 22.47
CA LYS A 394 -22.35 1.28 21.91
C LYS A 394 -23.26 1.30 20.68
N VAL A 395 -22.76 0.79 19.56
CA VAL A 395 -23.53 0.60 18.32
C VAL A 395 -23.38 -0.85 17.88
N ASP A 396 -24.50 -1.56 17.72
CA ASP A 396 -24.52 -2.97 17.36
C ASP A 396 -24.92 -3.23 15.91
N HIS A 397 -24.54 -4.41 15.42
CA HIS A 397 -24.97 -4.95 14.12
C HIS A 397 -24.80 -3.99 12.92
N VAL A 398 -23.72 -3.20 12.89
CA VAL A 398 -23.47 -2.26 11.79
C VAL A 398 -22.70 -2.95 10.67
N PHE A 399 -23.23 -2.88 9.45
CA PHE A 399 -22.54 -3.36 8.26
C PHE A 399 -21.29 -2.51 7.97
N GLY A 400 -20.10 -3.13 8.07
CA GLY A 400 -18.81 -2.53 7.73
C GLY A 400 -18.16 -1.67 8.84
N LYS A 401 -16.90 -1.99 9.17
CA LYS A 401 -16.14 -1.34 10.27
C LYS A 401 -16.01 0.18 10.17
N LYS A 402 -15.98 0.76 8.96
CA LYS A 402 -15.95 2.22 8.77
C LYS A 402 -17.25 2.88 9.28
N LYS A 403 -18.41 2.39 8.81
CA LYS A 403 -19.73 2.89 9.19
C LYS A 403 -20.00 2.68 10.68
N ALA A 404 -19.59 1.53 11.23
CA ALA A 404 -19.65 1.25 12.67
C ALA A 404 -18.90 2.32 13.49
N ARG A 405 -17.67 2.66 13.07
CA ARG A 405 -16.87 3.70 13.73
C ARG A 405 -17.49 5.09 13.61
N GLU A 406 -17.99 5.46 12.43
CA GLU A 406 -18.59 6.78 12.18
C GLU A 406 -19.87 7.00 13.01
N LEU A 407 -20.72 5.98 13.16
CA LEU A 407 -21.88 6.03 14.05
C LEU A 407 -21.45 6.14 15.53
N CYS A 408 -20.50 5.29 15.96
CA CYS A 408 -19.95 5.33 17.32
C CYS A 408 -19.32 6.70 17.66
N CYS A 409 -18.68 7.37 16.69
CA CYS A 409 -18.18 8.74 16.86
C CYS A 409 -19.31 9.77 17.08
N ARG A 410 -20.47 9.63 16.41
CA ARG A 410 -21.60 10.56 16.54
C ARG A 410 -22.25 10.45 17.92
N GLU A 411 -22.54 9.23 18.36
CA GLU A 411 -23.08 8.97 19.70
C GLU A 411 -22.14 9.49 20.79
N LEU A 412 -20.83 9.28 20.63
CA LEU A 412 -19.82 9.76 21.57
C LEU A 412 -19.70 11.29 21.58
N LEU A 413 -19.74 11.95 20.41
CA LEU A 413 -19.76 13.41 20.34
C LEU A 413 -20.96 13.98 21.08
N HIS A 414 -22.14 13.39 20.94
CA HIS A 414 -23.34 13.85 21.65
C HIS A 414 -23.16 13.79 23.18
N VAL A 415 -22.62 12.69 23.71
CA VAL A 415 -22.32 12.56 25.15
C VAL A 415 -21.28 13.60 25.61
N LEU A 416 -20.20 13.79 24.85
CA LEU A 416 -19.15 14.77 25.20
C LEU A 416 -19.65 16.23 25.10
N GLU A 417 -20.47 16.56 24.12
CA GLU A 417 -21.07 17.89 23.97
C GLU A 417 -22.10 18.17 25.08
N GLN A 418 -22.88 17.18 25.54
CA GLN A 418 -23.72 17.30 26.74
C GLN A 418 -22.90 17.57 28.03
N ILE A 419 -21.78 16.86 28.21
CA ILE A 419 -20.87 17.07 29.34
C ILE A 419 -20.28 18.49 29.28
N ARG A 420 -19.86 18.95 28.09
CA ARG A 420 -19.36 20.31 27.86
C ARG A 420 -20.39 21.38 28.23
N GLN A 421 -21.65 21.21 27.82
CA GLN A 421 -22.73 22.12 28.19
C GLN A 421 -23.00 22.10 29.70
N SER A 422 -22.96 20.92 30.32
CA SER A 422 -23.17 20.74 31.78
C SER A 422 -22.05 21.34 32.66
N ARG A 423 -20.94 21.78 32.07
CA ARG A 423 -19.81 22.47 32.75
C ARG A 423 -19.74 23.97 32.45
N LEU A 424 -20.68 24.49 31.65
CA LEU A 424 -20.81 25.91 31.29
C LEU A 424 -22.03 26.57 31.97
N GLN A 425 -22.76 25.81 32.78
CA GLN A 425 -23.86 26.24 33.66
C GLN A 425 -23.38 26.17 35.12
#